data_AF-A0A2S5QT60-F1
#
_entry.id   AF-A0A2S5QT60-F1
#
_cell.length_a   1.000
_cell.length_b   1.000
_cell.length_c   1.000
_cell.angle_alpha   90.00
_cell.angle_beta   90.00
_cell.angle_gamma   90.00
#
_symmetry.space_group_name_H-M   'P 1'
#
loop_
_entity.id
_entity.type
_entity.pdbx_description
1 polymer ?
#
loop_
_entity_poly.entity_id
_entity_poly.type
_entity_poly.pdbx_seq_one_letter_code
_entity_poly.pdbx_strand_id
1 'polypeptide(L)' 'ELSAELKKKLKFSFSNIHNMPGITKEQIRGYGGGKVDGYTALVSEKQMAATGKMFETVTEQVKTEIMQKAGKR' A
#
# COMPACT_ATOMS: atom_id res chain seq x y z
N GLU A 1 15.86 -18.36 -4.71
CA GLU A 1 14.58 -17.86 -5.27
C GLU A 1 13.42 -18.74 -4.79
N LEU A 2 12.20 -18.22 -4.59
CA LEU A 2 11.04 -19.04 -4.16
C LEU A 2 10.50 -19.91 -5.31
N SER A 3 9.94 -21.09 -4.98
CA SER A 3 9.29 -21.95 -5.98
C SER A 3 8.07 -21.27 -6.62
N ALA A 4 7.76 -21.64 -7.86
CA ALA A 4 6.60 -21.08 -8.58
C ALA A 4 5.28 -21.35 -7.82
N GLU A 5 5.15 -22.53 -7.24
CA GLU A 5 3.98 -22.92 -6.44
C GLU A 5 3.84 -22.04 -5.19
N LEU A 6 4.94 -21.83 -4.44
CA LEU A 6 4.93 -20.99 -3.26
C LEU A 6 4.62 -19.53 -3.60
N LYS A 7 5.20 -19.01 -4.69
CA LYS A 7 4.87 -17.67 -5.20
C LYS A 7 3.38 -17.56 -5.53
N LYS A 8 2.80 -18.55 -6.19
CA LYS A 8 1.37 -18.57 -6.53
C LYS A 8 0.50 -18.57 -5.27
N LYS A 9 0.84 -19.40 -4.28
CA LYS A 9 0.14 -19.46 -3.00
C LYS A 9 0.16 -18.12 -2.26
N LEU A 10 1.33 -17.48 -2.18
CA LEU A 10 1.47 -16.16 -1.54
C LEU A 10 0.65 -15.08 -2.24
N LYS A 11 0.72 -15.00 -3.58
CA LYS A 11 -0.06 -14.03 -4.37
C LYS A 11 -1.56 -14.23 -4.19
N PHE A 12 -2.02 -15.47 -4.20
CA PHE A 12 -3.43 -15.82 -3.98
C PHE A 12 -3.87 -15.43 -2.58
N SER A 13 -3.14 -15.85 -1.54
CA SER A 13 -3.47 -15.51 -0.15
C SER A 13 -3.52 -14.01 0.06
N PHE A 14 -2.51 -13.27 -0.40
CA PHE A 14 -2.46 -11.81 -0.26
C PHE A 14 -3.66 -11.12 -0.89
N SER A 15 -4.03 -11.53 -2.12
CA SER A 15 -5.16 -10.93 -2.84
C SER A 15 -6.52 -11.26 -2.22
N ASN A 16 -6.59 -12.22 -1.29
CA ASN A 16 -7.82 -12.71 -0.68
C ASN A 16 -7.89 -12.54 0.85
N ILE A 17 -6.95 -11.80 1.47
CA ILE A 17 -6.94 -11.59 2.93
C ILE A 17 -8.29 -11.10 3.45
N HIS A 18 -8.95 -10.20 2.72
CA HIS A 18 -10.26 -9.64 3.08
C HIS A 18 -11.42 -10.65 3.09
N ASN A 19 -11.23 -11.85 2.51
CA ASN A 19 -12.20 -12.94 2.52
C ASN A 19 -11.84 -14.04 3.53
N MET A 20 -10.73 -13.90 4.25
CA MET A 20 -10.27 -14.94 5.17
C MET A 20 -11.11 -14.96 6.46
N PRO A 21 -11.39 -16.15 7.02
CA PRO A 21 -12.07 -16.27 8.31
C PRO A 21 -11.33 -15.49 9.40
N GLY A 22 -12.07 -14.73 10.21
CA GLY A 22 -11.51 -13.94 11.31
C GLY A 22 -10.93 -12.58 10.91
N ILE A 23 -10.93 -12.23 9.62
CA ILE A 23 -10.56 -10.90 9.14
C ILE A 23 -11.83 -10.04 8.96
N THR A 24 -11.83 -8.89 9.60
CA THR A 24 -12.88 -7.87 9.49
C THR A 24 -12.48 -6.82 8.45
N LYS A 25 -13.47 -6.16 7.83
CA LYS A 25 -13.20 -5.05 6.88
C LYS A 25 -12.47 -3.89 7.56
N GLU A 26 -12.64 -3.76 8.87
CA GLU A 26 -11.98 -2.77 9.70
C GLU A 26 -10.48 -3.04 9.86
N GLN A 27 -10.02 -4.27 9.65
CA GLN A 27 -8.60 -4.61 9.70
C GLN A 27 -7.90 -4.37 8.35
N ILE A 28 -8.65 -4.23 7.25
CA ILE A 28 -8.08 -3.98 5.93
C ILE A 28 -7.72 -2.50 5.79
N ARG A 29 -6.42 -2.21 5.80
CA ARG A 29 -5.87 -0.85 5.76
C ARG A 29 -4.77 -0.73 4.72
N GLY A 30 -4.80 0.37 3.98
CA GLY A 30 -3.75 0.76 3.05
C GLY A 30 -2.61 1.49 3.75
N TYR A 31 -1.61 1.88 2.95
CA TYR A 31 -0.53 2.76 3.40
C TYR A 31 -1.10 4.05 4.00
N GLY A 32 -0.58 4.48 5.16
CA GLY A 32 -1.11 5.64 5.89
C GLY A 32 -2.36 5.36 6.73
N GLY A 33 -2.82 4.11 6.83
CA GLY A 33 -3.93 3.72 7.72
C GLY A 33 -5.32 3.99 7.16
N GLY A 34 -5.46 4.35 5.88
CA GLY A 34 -6.74 4.52 5.21
C GLY A 34 -7.47 3.18 5.04
N LYS A 35 -8.81 3.19 5.09
CA LYS A 35 -9.62 1.99 4.80
C LYS A 35 -9.51 1.65 3.31
N VAL A 36 -9.31 0.38 2.99
CA VAL A 36 -9.34 -0.14 1.61
C VAL A 36 -10.14 -1.44 1.58
N ASP A 37 -10.62 -1.83 0.41
CA ASP A 37 -11.46 -3.03 0.27
C ASP A 37 -10.66 -4.33 0.32
N GLY A 38 -9.39 -4.28 -0.08
CA GLY A 38 -8.52 -5.44 -0.16
C GLY A 38 -7.16 -5.11 -0.72
N TYR A 39 -6.41 -6.16 -1.05
CA TYR A 39 -5.09 -6.07 -1.64
C TYR A 39 -5.04 -6.81 -2.98
N THR A 40 -4.05 -6.49 -3.81
CA THR A 40 -3.84 -7.19 -5.08
C THR A 40 -2.36 -7.48 -5.28
N ALA A 41 -2.04 -8.69 -5.73
CA ALA A 41 -0.71 -9.05 -6.23
C ALA A 41 -0.56 -8.81 -7.74
N LEU A 42 -1.62 -8.37 -8.41
CA LEU A 42 -1.65 -8.01 -9.82
C LEU A 42 -1.52 -6.50 -9.92
N VAL A 43 -0.29 -6.03 -10.16
CA VAL A 43 0.02 -4.61 -10.35
C VAL A 43 0.52 -4.44 -11.78
N SER A 44 -0.12 -3.55 -12.52
CA SER A 44 0.33 -3.15 -13.86
C SER A 44 1.44 -2.10 -13.77
N GLU A 45 2.28 -2.02 -14.80
CA GLU A 45 3.30 -0.97 -14.92
C GLU A 45 2.68 0.44 -14.84
N LYS A 46 1.50 0.63 -15.44
CA LYS A 46 0.76 1.90 -15.37
C LYS A 46 0.41 2.28 -13.93
N GLN A 47 -0.01 1.32 -13.11
CA GLN A 47 -0.29 1.56 -11.68
C GLN A 47 0.99 1.87 -10.92
N MET A 48 2.09 1.16 -11.22
CA MET A 48 3.38 1.47 -10.60
C MET A 48 3.88 2.86 -10.96
N ALA A 49 3.75 3.27 -12.23
CA ALA A 49 4.16 4.60 -12.68
C ALA A 49 3.34 5.71 -12.00
N ALA A 50 2.02 5.51 -11.83
CA ALA A 50 1.18 6.46 -11.11
C ALA A 50 1.60 6.62 -9.63
N THR A 51 1.93 5.52 -8.95
CA THR A 51 2.47 5.55 -7.59
C THR A 51 3.86 6.19 -7.54
N GLY A 52 4.71 5.92 -8.55
CA GLY A 52 6.03 6.55 -8.72
C GLY A 52 5.95 8.07 -8.70
N LYS A 53 5.00 8.65 -9.44
CA LYS A 53 4.75 10.09 -9.44
C LYS A 53 4.37 10.65 -8.07
N MET A 54 3.70 9.89 -7.20
CA MET A 54 3.44 10.36 -5.84
C MET A 54 4.73 10.49 -5.02
N PHE A 55 5.71 9.60 -5.20
CA PHE A 55 7.00 9.74 -4.52
C PHE A 55 7.75 10.99 -4.96
N GLU A 56 7.61 11.41 -6.22
CA GLU A 56 8.19 12.66 -6.73
C GLU A 56 7.59 13.91 -6.05
N THR A 57 6.36 13.82 -5.51
CA THR A 57 5.73 14.95 -4.78
C THR A 57 6.33 15.18 -3.39
N VAL A 58 7.10 14.22 -2.85
CA VAL A 58 7.76 14.34 -1.54
C VAL A 58 9.08 15.09 -1.70
N THR A 59 8.98 16.37 -2.08
CA THR A 59 10.14 17.25 -2.24
C THR A 59 10.69 17.74 -0.90
N GLU A 60 11.94 18.20 -0.88
CA GLU A 60 12.54 18.80 0.32
C GLU A 60 11.76 20.03 0.83
N GLN A 61 11.14 20.79 -0.08
CA GLN A 61 10.26 21.89 0.29
C GLN A 61 9.04 21.38 1.06
N VAL A 62 8.35 20.36 0.53
CA VAL A 62 7.17 19.77 1.21
C VAL A 62 7.54 19.22 2.58
N LYS A 63 8.69 18.55 2.71
CA LYS A 63 9.20 18.07 4.01
C LYS A 63 9.43 19.22 5.00
N THR A 64 10.05 20.31 4.54
CA THR A 64 10.33 21.49 5.35
C THR A 64 9.02 22.15 5.83
N GLU A 65 8.05 22.30 4.94
CA GLU A 65 6.73 22.87 5.27
C GLU A 65 5.95 22.01 6.29
N ILE A 66 6.02 20.67 6.16
CA ILE A 66 5.43 19.75 7.14
C ILE A 66 6.05 19.95 8.53
N MET A 67 7.39 20.03 8.61
CA MET A 67 8.09 20.24 9.88
C MET A 67 7.75 21.60 10.51
N GLN A 68 7.70 22.66 9.71
CA GLN A 68 7.30 23.99 10.19
C GLN A 68 5.86 24.00 10.72
N LYS A 69 4.92 23.36 10.02
CA LYS A 69 3.53 23.26 10.47
C LYS A 69 3.40 22.44 11.76
N ALA A 70 4.15 21.35 11.88
CA ALA A 70 4.15 20.50 13.08
C ALA A 70 4.74 21.22 14.30
N GLY A 71 5.78 22.05 14.13
CA GLY A 71 6.42 22.82 15.19
C GLY A 71 5.69 24.08 15.63
N LYS A 72 4.65 24.52 14.90
CA LYS A 72 3.77 25.65 15.26
C LYS A 72 2.53 25.22 16.06
N ARG A 73 2.58 24.05 16.71
CA ARG A 73 1.54 23.57 17.62
C ARG A 73 1.76 24.05 19.03
#